data_AF-A0A668VHX0-F1
#
_entry.id   AF-A0A668VHX0-F1
#
_cell.length_a   1.000
_cell.length_b   1.000
_cell.length_c   1.000
_cell.angle_alpha   90.00
_cell.angle_beta   90.00
_cell.angle_gamma   90.00
#
_symmetry.space_group_name_H-M   'P 1'
#
loop_
_entity.id
_entity.type
_entity.pdbx_description
1 polymer ?
#
loop_
_entity_poly.entity_id
_entity_poly.type
_entity_poly.pdbx_seq_one_letter_code
_entity_poly.pdbx_strand_id
1 'polypeptide(L)'
;MLLIQPCSSIKLHEHYEEHHKRITDYIQYSLGLIFECVSVLCYFDEQVVVAVLQVIQEHERAIVFRLGRAIEGRAKGPGTRHSSLSSDLVHLACSESAVLTADAVPLKVDAVVFFWVVDPFMWVMRVVNGPQAMSLLAQTTLKTMIGAHTLEDVLTQKLAGVQMERVELKALTLPVDLQRCMASEAVAIRRAGANVIAANGEVSVSHALVKAASTFEGNTVALQLRFLQSLLSMKSSARSVVVFPVPTEVSDVTVSSLP
;
A
#
# COMPACT_ATOMS: atom_id res chain seq x y z
N MET A 1 109.39 5.35 -49.50
CA MET A 1 108.51 6.32 -50.19
C MET A 1 107.20 6.35 -49.41
N LEU A 2 106.88 7.51 -48.85
CA LEU A 2 106.10 7.69 -47.62
C LEU A 2 104.63 7.27 -47.74
N LEU A 3 104.19 6.49 -46.75
CA LEU A 3 102.79 6.21 -46.42
C LEU A 3 102.14 7.46 -45.83
N ILE A 4 101.13 8.00 -46.50
CA ILE A 4 100.28 9.09 -45.99
C ILE A 4 99.04 8.44 -45.37
N GLN A 5 98.88 8.59 -44.05
CA GLN A 5 97.71 8.13 -43.31
C GLN A 5 96.48 9.03 -43.56
N PRO A 6 95.28 8.48 -43.78
CA PRO A 6 94.01 9.19 -43.65
C PRO A 6 93.39 8.85 -42.28
N CYS A 7 93.56 9.69 -41.25
CA CYS A 7 93.01 9.39 -39.92
C CYS A 7 92.26 10.53 -39.20
N SER A 8 92.15 11.75 -39.76
CA SER A 8 91.54 12.88 -39.02
C SER A 8 90.07 13.18 -39.34
N SER A 9 89.58 12.90 -40.56
CA SER A 9 88.21 13.30 -40.96
C SER A 9 87.08 12.34 -40.54
N ILE A 10 87.36 11.06 -40.32
CA ILE A 10 86.31 10.06 -40.01
C ILE A 10 85.88 10.14 -38.53
N LYS A 11 86.83 10.41 -37.61
CA LYS A 11 86.54 10.54 -36.16
C LYS A 11 85.69 11.76 -35.80
N LEU A 12 85.73 12.83 -36.61
CA LEU A 12 84.90 14.02 -36.40
C LEU A 12 83.44 13.80 -36.82
N HIS A 13 83.17 12.89 -37.77
CA HIS A 13 81.82 12.65 -38.28
C HIS A 13 81.02 11.68 -37.39
N GLU A 14 81.66 10.65 -36.82
CA GLU A 14 81.05 9.75 -35.81
C GLU A 14 80.72 10.50 -34.52
N HIS A 15 81.59 11.40 -34.07
CA HIS A 15 81.40 12.18 -32.85
C HIS A 15 80.27 13.22 -32.98
N TYR A 16 79.96 13.68 -34.21
CA TYR A 16 78.82 14.58 -34.47
C TYR A 16 77.49 13.83 -34.52
N GLU A 17 77.47 12.60 -35.07
CA GLU A 17 76.28 11.74 -35.09
C GLU A 17 75.89 11.21 -33.70
N GLU A 18 76.85 10.85 -32.84
CA GLU A 18 76.56 10.42 -31.46
C GLU A 18 75.98 11.55 -30.61
N HIS A 19 76.45 12.78 -30.78
CA HIS A 19 75.88 13.95 -30.12
C HIS A 19 74.46 14.26 -30.63
N HIS A 20 74.20 14.10 -31.93
CA HIS A 20 72.88 14.31 -32.50
C HIS A 20 71.87 13.26 -32.01
N LYS A 21 72.29 11.99 -31.86
CA LYS A 21 71.47 10.91 -31.28
C LYS A 21 71.12 11.16 -29.81
N ARG A 22 72.08 11.60 -28.99
CA ARG A 22 71.80 11.95 -27.58
C ARG A 22 70.86 13.15 -27.44
N ILE A 23 70.95 14.14 -28.34
CA ILE A 23 70.06 15.29 -28.34
C ILE A 23 68.65 14.89 -28.78
N THR A 24 68.50 14.04 -29.81
CA THR A 24 67.19 13.52 -30.22
C THR A 24 66.58 12.63 -29.14
N ASP A 25 67.37 11.81 -28.44
CA ASP A 25 66.88 10.99 -27.32
C ASP A 25 66.41 11.89 -26.16
N TYR A 26 67.14 12.95 -25.82
CA TYR A 26 66.74 13.91 -24.77
C TYR A 26 65.48 14.71 -25.13
N ILE A 27 65.34 15.11 -26.39
CA ILE A 27 64.14 15.77 -26.90
C ILE A 27 62.94 14.80 -26.87
N GLN A 28 63.16 13.53 -27.19
CA GLN A 28 62.11 12.51 -27.19
C GLN A 28 61.68 12.12 -25.77
N TYR A 29 62.61 12.04 -24.81
CA TYR A 29 62.30 11.85 -23.39
C TYR A 29 61.58 13.07 -22.79
N SER A 30 62.01 14.29 -23.09
CA SER A 30 61.33 15.50 -22.59
C SER A 30 59.93 15.69 -23.19
N LEU A 31 59.74 15.40 -24.49
CA LEU A 31 58.41 15.39 -25.12
C LEU A 31 57.51 14.28 -24.55
N GLY A 32 58.05 13.09 -24.27
CA GLY A 32 57.32 12.00 -23.61
C GLY A 32 56.85 12.40 -22.21
N LEU A 33 57.70 13.06 -21.43
CA LEU A 33 57.38 13.52 -20.08
C LEU A 33 56.31 14.62 -20.09
N ILE A 34 56.36 15.51 -21.09
CA ILE A 34 55.31 16.53 -21.30
C ILE A 34 53.99 15.86 -21.70
N PHE A 35 54.01 14.84 -22.57
CA PHE A 35 52.80 14.13 -22.98
C PHE A 35 52.14 13.39 -21.82
N GLU A 36 52.92 12.72 -20.96
CA GLU A 36 52.39 12.10 -19.74
C GLU A 36 51.81 13.15 -18.78
N CYS A 37 52.50 14.26 -18.54
CA CYS A 37 51.97 15.33 -17.68
C CYS A 37 50.66 15.94 -18.22
N VAL A 38 50.55 16.17 -19.52
CA VAL A 38 49.32 16.69 -20.15
C VAL A 38 48.18 15.69 -20.04
N SER A 39 48.46 14.40 -20.26
CA SER A 39 47.44 13.35 -20.13
C SER A 39 46.87 13.24 -18.70
N VAL A 40 47.71 13.42 -17.67
CA VAL A 40 47.29 13.41 -16.26
C VAL A 40 46.45 14.64 -15.92
N LEU A 41 46.84 15.83 -16.41
CA LEU A 41 46.07 17.07 -16.21
C LEU A 41 44.68 16.98 -16.85
N CYS A 42 44.58 16.50 -18.09
CA CYS A 42 43.29 16.33 -18.77
C CYS A 42 42.40 15.29 -18.07
N TYR A 43 42.97 14.19 -17.58
CA TYR A 43 42.22 13.18 -16.84
C TYR A 43 41.66 13.74 -15.51
N PHE A 44 42.41 14.62 -14.85
CA PHE A 44 41.98 15.27 -13.63
C PHE A 44 40.83 16.26 -13.87
N ASP A 45 40.90 17.06 -14.95
CA ASP A 45 39.84 17.98 -15.35
C ASP A 45 38.53 17.25 -15.67
N GLU A 46 38.60 16.12 -16.38
CA GLU A 46 37.43 15.34 -16.75
C GLU A 46 36.70 14.76 -15.52
N GLN A 47 37.45 14.29 -14.51
CA GLN A 47 36.86 13.80 -13.26
C GLN A 47 36.22 14.91 -12.41
N VAL A 48 36.81 16.11 -12.39
CA VAL A 48 36.24 17.25 -11.63
C VAL A 48 34.93 17.72 -12.26
N VAL A 49 34.82 17.75 -13.60
CA VAL A 49 33.59 18.18 -14.28
C VAL A 49 32.42 17.22 -14.01
N VAL A 50 32.66 15.91 -14.00
CA VAL A 50 31.61 14.92 -13.69
C VAL A 50 31.13 15.04 -12.23
N ALA A 51 32.02 15.39 -11.29
CA ALA A 51 31.66 15.58 -9.87
C ALA A 51 30.87 16.86 -9.55
N VAL A 52 30.68 17.77 -10.53
CA VAL A 52 29.98 19.06 -10.35
C VAL A 52 28.58 19.05 -10.98
N LEU A 53 28.28 18.09 -11.87
CA LEU A 53 27.01 17.96 -12.59
C LEU A 53 26.08 16.93 -11.94
N GLN A 54 25.69 17.14 -10.68
CA GLN A 54 24.46 16.54 -10.17
C GLN A 54 23.30 17.50 -10.40
N VAL A 55 22.51 17.21 -11.43
CA VAL A 55 21.28 17.93 -11.76
C VAL A 55 20.16 17.42 -10.85
N ILE A 56 19.66 18.30 -9.99
CA ILE A 56 18.56 18.04 -9.06
C ILE A 56 17.24 18.28 -9.79
N GLN A 57 16.26 17.39 -9.62
CA GLN A 57 14.96 17.51 -10.27
C GLN A 57 14.09 18.60 -9.63
N GLU A 58 13.23 19.25 -10.42
CA GLU A 58 12.43 20.43 -10.01
C GLU A 58 11.47 20.18 -8.82
N HIS A 59 11.16 18.92 -8.52
CA HIS A 59 10.30 18.52 -7.40
C HIS A 59 11.05 18.38 -6.05
N GLU A 60 12.39 18.48 -6.08
CA GLU A 60 13.24 18.37 -4.90
C GLU A 60 13.72 19.75 -4.42
N ARG A 61 13.33 20.13 -3.20
CA ARG A 61 13.84 21.34 -2.55
C ARG A 61 15.16 21.00 -1.85
N ALA A 62 16.24 21.65 -2.24
CA ALA A 62 17.56 21.37 -1.70
C ALA A 62 18.02 22.45 -0.72
N ILE A 63 18.62 22.04 0.39
CA ILE A 63 19.14 22.97 1.41
C ILE A 63 20.64 23.14 1.19
N VAL A 64 21.07 24.41 1.17
CA VAL A 64 22.47 24.77 0.97
C VAL A 64 23.21 24.91 2.29
N PHE A 65 24.17 24.01 2.52
CA PHE A 65 25.14 24.14 3.61
C PHE A 65 26.41 24.80 3.08
N ARG A 66 26.85 25.89 3.70
CA ARG A 66 28.21 26.44 3.50
C ARG A 66 28.98 26.32 4.81
N LEU A 67 30.05 25.51 4.80
CA LEU A 67 30.96 25.33 5.96
C LEU A 67 30.21 25.04 7.28
N GLY A 68 29.22 24.14 7.24
CA GLY A 68 28.42 23.75 8.41
C GLY A 68 27.37 24.77 8.86
N ARG A 69 27.22 25.90 8.16
CA ARG A 69 26.15 26.89 8.41
C ARG A 69 25.13 26.83 7.28
N ALA A 70 23.88 26.64 7.66
CA ALA A 70 22.76 26.74 6.73
C ALA A 70 22.54 28.21 6.36
N ILE A 71 22.36 28.50 5.08
CA ILE A 71 21.99 29.86 4.66
C ILE A 71 20.51 30.05 5.02
N GLU A 72 20.24 30.86 6.03
CA GLU A 72 18.88 31.24 6.40
C GLU A 72 18.24 32.06 5.28
N GLY A 73 17.03 31.68 4.84
CA GLY A 73 16.28 32.40 3.81
C GLY A 73 15.90 31.55 2.60
N ARG A 74 14.99 30.59 2.84
CA ARG A 74 14.28 29.72 1.88
C ARG A 74 15.16 28.71 1.12
N ALA A 75 14.57 27.54 0.87
CA ALA A 75 15.09 26.57 -0.09
C ALA A 75 15.33 27.27 -1.43
N LYS A 76 16.59 27.34 -1.85
CA LYS A 76 16.96 27.96 -3.13
C LYS A 76 16.67 26.99 -4.26
N GLY A 77 16.28 27.53 -5.40
CA GLY A 77 16.16 26.77 -6.65
C GLY A 77 17.48 26.09 -7.05
N PRO A 78 17.45 25.23 -8.08
CA PRO A 78 18.50 24.25 -8.37
C PRO A 78 19.89 24.90 -8.49
N GLY A 79 20.87 24.27 -7.82
CA GLY A 79 22.28 24.68 -7.79
C GLY A 79 23.18 23.49 -7.44
N THR A 80 24.51 23.66 -7.59
CA THR A 80 25.44 22.56 -7.91
C THR A 80 25.91 21.63 -6.79
N ARG A 81 25.57 21.81 -5.50
CA ARG A 81 25.81 20.78 -4.45
C ARG A 81 24.89 20.94 -3.24
N HIS A 82 23.78 20.20 -3.18
CA HIS A 82 22.81 20.35 -2.10
C HIS A 82 22.11 19.03 -1.76
N SER A 83 21.80 18.79 -0.49
CA SER A 83 20.97 17.66 -0.06
C SER A 83 19.53 17.91 -0.49
N SER A 84 18.99 17.08 -1.38
CA SER A 84 17.62 17.17 -1.88
C SER A 84 16.62 16.56 -0.91
N LEU A 85 15.46 17.23 -0.75
CA LEU A 85 14.28 16.66 -0.13
C LEU A 85 13.10 16.83 -1.10
N SER A 86 12.53 15.71 -1.56
CA SER A 86 11.27 15.74 -2.32
C SER A 86 10.14 16.27 -1.42
N SER A 87 9.33 17.18 -1.97
CA SER A 87 8.15 17.74 -1.30
C SER A 87 6.86 16.95 -1.57
N ASP A 88 6.97 15.80 -2.24
CA ASP A 88 5.83 14.97 -2.62
C ASP A 88 5.25 14.20 -1.43
N LEU A 89 4.07 13.61 -1.64
CA LEU A 89 3.43 12.72 -0.67
C LEU A 89 4.29 11.45 -0.50
N VAL A 90 4.99 11.37 0.63
CA VAL A 90 5.78 10.19 0.99
C VAL A 90 4.90 9.25 1.82
N HIS A 91 4.95 7.96 1.49
CA HIS A 91 4.34 6.91 2.28
C HIS A 91 5.43 6.18 3.06
N LEU A 92 5.20 5.97 4.35
CA LEU A 92 6.08 5.20 5.22
C LEU A 92 5.27 4.11 5.90
N ALA A 93 5.67 2.86 5.69
CA ALA A 93 5.11 1.73 6.44
C ALA A 93 5.61 1.81 7.89
N CYS A 94 4.68 1.73 8.84
CA CYS A 94 5.01 1.60 10.26
C CYS A 94 5.31 0.12 10.56
N SER A 95 6.23 -0.14 11.48
CA SER A 95 6.49 -1.50 11.94
C SER A 95 5.28 -2.08 12.67
N GLU A 96 4.98 -3.36 12.43
CA GLU A 96 3.93 -4.09 13.15
C GLU A 96 4.08 -3.92 14.66
N SER A 97 2.97 -3.58 15.33
CA SER A 97 2.97 -3.26 16.75
C SER A 97 1.90 -4.06 17.50
N ALA A 98 2.31 -4.73 18.58
CA ALA A 98 1.39 -5.34 19.53
C ALA A 98 0.83 -4.27 20.49
N VAL A 99 -0.50 -4.20 20.59
CA VAL A 99 -1.23 -3.23 21.43
C VAL A 99 -2.35 -3.96 22.18
N LEU A 100 -2.78 -3.41 23.31
CA LEU A 100 -3.96 -3.83 24.05
C LEU A 100 -5.03 -2.75 23.89
N THR A 101 -6.27 -3.13 23.58
CA THR A 101 -7.43 -2.21 23.65
C THR A 101 -7.83 -1.91 25.10
N ALA A 102 -8.77 -0.99 25.28
CA ALA A 102 -9.41 -0.71 26.56
C ALA A 102 -10.04 -1.97 27.20
N ASP A 103 -10.49 -2.93 26.39
CA ASP A 103 -11.07 -4.21 26.86
C ASP A 103 -10.01 -5.28 27.18
N ALA A 104 -8.73 -4.89 27.27
CA ALA A 104 -7.60 -5.79 27.51
C ALA A 104 -7.44 -6.91 26.45
N VAL A 105 -7.91 -6.67 25.21
CA VAL A 105 -7.73 -7.63 24.11
C VAL A 105 -6.41 -7.37 23.39
N PRO A 106 -5.50 -8.36 23.28
CA PRO A 106 -4.26 -8.21 22.53
C PRO A 106 -4.55 -8.23 21.02
N LEU A 107 -3.95 -7.29 20.30
CA LEU A 107 -4.07 -7.18 18.85
C LEU A 107 -2.74 -6.74 18.24
N LYS A 108 -2.47 -7.18 17.01
CA LYS A 108 -1.34 -6.71 16.20
C LYS A 108 -1.84 -5.77 15.12
N VAL A 109 -1.23 -4.60 15.01
CA VAL A 109 -1.60 -3.59 14.01
C VAL A 109 -0.47 -3.34 13.03
N ASP A 110 -0.83 -3.34 11.74
CA ASP A 110 -0.05 -2.81 10.64
C ASP A 110 -0.70 -1.52 10.14
N ALA A 111 0.10 -0.47 9.95
CA ALA A 111 -0.36 0.87 9.57
C ALA A 111 0.64 1.56 8.64
N VAL A 112 0.12 2.46 7.79
CA VAL A 112 0.91 3.27 6.85
C VAL A 112 0.65 4.74 7.14
N VAL A 113 1.71 5.53 7.15
CA VAL A 113 1.67 6.96 7.40
C VAL A 113 1.91 7.69 6.08
N PHE A 114 1.01 8.60 5.74
CA PHE A 114 1.17 9.49 4.60
C PHE A 114 1.50 10.90 5.11
N PHE A 115 2.65 11.42 4.72
CA PHE A 115 3.06 12.77 5.10
C PHE A 115 3.72 13.49 3.93
N TRP A 116 3.65 14.82 3.96
CA TRP A 116 4.42 15.69 3.09
C TRP A 116 5.18 16.70 3.94
N VAL A 117 6.36 17.11 3.51
CA VAL A 117 7.19 18.04 4.29
C VAL A 117 6.80 19.47 3.93
N VAL A 118 6.16 20.18 4.88
CA VAL A 118 5.74 21.58 4.70
C VAL A 118 6.95 22.53 4.64
N ASP A 119 7.88 22.37 5.58
CA ASP A 119 9.12 23.15 5.62
C ASP A 119 10.35 22.23 5.64
N PRO A 120 11.03 22.05 4.49
CA PRO A 120 12.20 21.18 4.39
C PRO A 120 13.36 21.71 5.25
N PHE A 121 13.50 23.03 5.39
CA PHE A 121 14.59 23.64 6.16
C PHE A 121 14.54 23.20 7.62
N MET A 122 13.35 23.30 8.24
CA MET A 122 13.15 22.93 9.63
C MET A 122 13.25 21.43 9.85
N TRP A 123 12.76 20.64 8.90
CA TRP A 123 12.84 19.17 8.95
C TRP A 123 14.28 18.67 9.05
N VAL A 124 15.18 19.14 8.19
CA VAL A 124 16.58 18.70 8.16
C VAL A 124 17.39 19.27 9.34
N MET A 125 17.11 20.49 9.79
CA MET A 125 17.88 21.10 10.89
C MET A 125 17.50 20.56 12.27
N ARG A 126 16.23 20.21 12.48
CA ARG A 126 15.74 19.80 13.81
C ARG A 126 15.76 18.29 14.04
N VAL A 127 15.73 17.49 12.97
CA VAL A 127 15.59 16.03 13.09
C VAL A 127 16.71 15.34 12.32
N VAL A 128 17.49 14.51 13.03
CA VAL A 128 18.60 13.74 12.44
C VAL A 128 18.07 12.74 11.40
N ASN A 129 17.11 11.89 11.80
CA ASN A 129 16.47 10.88 10.94
C ASN A 129 14.96 11.10 10.91
N GLY A 130 14.50 11.96 10.01
CA GLY A 130 13.09 12.31 9.86
C GLY A 130 12.13 11.12 9.69
N PRO A 131 12.36 10.20 8.73
CA PRO A 131 11.47 9.06 8.52
C PRO A 131 11.36 8.14 9.74
N GLN A 132 12.49 7.85 10.41
CA GLN A 132 12.49 7.02 11.62
C GLN A 132 11.72 7.69 12.76
N ALA A 133 11.93 8.99 12.97
CA ALA A 133 11.20 9.75 13.99
C ALA A 133 9.68 9.74 13.75
N MET A 134 9.26 9.91 12.49
CA MET A 134 7.84 9.82 12.12
C MET A 134 7.25 8.42 12.35
N SER A 135 8.00 7.36 12.01
CA SER A 135 7.53 5.98 12.28
C SER A 135 7.31 5.72 13.77
N LEU A 136 8.23 6.21 14.62
CA LEU A 136 8.12 6.04 16.07
C LEU A 136 6.97 6.87 16.65
N LEU A 137 6.82 8.13 16.20
CA LEU A 137 5.72 8.99 16.60
C LEU A 137 4.39 8.33 16.24
N ALA A 138 4.23 7.87 15.00
CA ALA A 138 3.03 7.18 14.55
C ALA A 138 2.76 5.90 15.35
N GLN A 139 3.80 5.16 15.73
CA GLN A 139 3.66 3.99 16.58
C GLN A 139 3.13 4.35 17.98
N THR A 140 3.66 5.41 18.60
CA THR A 140 3.23 5.85 19.94
C THR A 140 1.82 6.42 19.93
N THR A 141 1.45 7.19 18.91
CA THR A 141 0.10 7.74 18.77
C THR A 141 -0.91 6.63 18.51
N LEU A 142 -0.60 5.68 17.62
CA LEU A 142 -1.45 4.53 17.33
C LEU A 142 -1.66 3.66 18.58
N LYS A 143 -0.60 3.39 19.36
CA LYS A 143 -0.71 2.66 20.63
C LYS A 143 -1.63 3.37 21.63
N THR A 144 -1.49 4.69 21.75
CA THR A 144 -2.30 5.50 22.68
C THR A 144 -3.77 5.55 22.25
N MET A 145 -4.03 5.75 20.95
CA MET A 145 -5.38 5.80 20.40
C MET A 145 -6.10 4.47 20.56
N ILE A 146 -5.46 3.35 20.20
CA ILE A 146 -6.06 2.03 20.32
C ILE A 146 -6.27 1.64 21.79
N GLY A 147 -5.35 2.01 22.68
CA GLY A 147 -5.50 1.78 24.11
C GLY A 147 -6.67 2.55 24.73
N ALA A 148 -7.09 3.67 24.15
CA ALA A 148 -8.22 4.46 24.61
C ALA A 148 -9.58 3.96 24.10
N HIS A 149 -9.61 3.08 23.10
CA HIS A 149 -10.83 2.60 22.46
C HIS A 149 -11.09 1.10 22.72
N THR A 150 -12.37 0.74 22.70
CA THR A 150 -12.82 -0.66 22.80
C THR A 150 -12.53 -1.40 21.49
N LEU A 151 -12.45 -2.74 21.54
CA LEU A 151 -12.21 -3.55 20.34
C LEU A 151 -13.31 -3.34 19.28
N GLU A 152 -14.56 -3.24 19.72
CA GLU A 152 -15.70 -3.03 18.84
C GLU A 152 -15.63 -1.67 18.13
N ASP A 153 -15.22 -0.60 18.84
CA ASP A 153 -15.04 0.72 18.24
C ASP A 153 -13.92 0.74 17.18
N VAL A 154 -12.85 -0.02 17.40
CA VAL A 154 -11.75 -0.18 16.44
C VAL A 154 -12.20 -0.96 15.19
N LEU A 155 -13.00 -2.01 15.36
CA LEU A 155 -13.49 -2.86 14.26
C LEU A 155 -14.62 -2.23 13.44
N THR A 156 -15.54 -1.51 14.08
CA THR A 156 -16.72 -0.89 13.44
C THR A 156 -16.42 0.46 12.79
N GLN A 157 -15.14 0.87 12.79
CA GLN A 157 -14.65 2.03 12.04
C GLN A 157 -15.26 3.36 12.53
N LYS A 158 -15.25 3.61 13.84
CA LYS A 158 -15.32 4.99 14.38
C LYS A 158 -13.96 5.69 14.45
N LEU A 159 -12.90 5.07 13.94
CA LEU A 159 -11.58 5.70 13.79
C LEU A 159 -11.48 6.60 12.55
N ALA A 160 -12.55 6.76 11.76
CA ALA A 160 -12.60 7.74 10.66
C ALA A 160 -12.51 9.22 11.16
N GLY A 161 -12.47 9.44 12.47
CA GLY A 161 -12.40 10.77 13.10
C GLY A 161 -11.11 11.08 13.84
N VAL A 162 -10.03 10.28 13.69
CA VAL A 162 -8.74 10.67 14.28
C VAL A 162 -8.10 11.71 13.36
N GLN A 163 -8.31 12.99 13.66
CA GLN A 163 -7.54 14.10 13.12
C GLN A 163 -6.09 13.99 13.59
N MET A 164 -5.33 13.09 12.99
CA MET A 164 -3.91 13.30 12.75
C MET A 164 -3.72 13.11 11.25
N GLU A 165 -2.87 13.93 10.64
CA GLU A 165 -2.53 13.92 9.21
C GLU A 165 -2.36 12.48 8.69
N ARG A 166 -3.48 11.89 8.22
CA ARG A 166 -3.69 10.56 7.62
C ARG A 166 -2.72 9.44 8.02
N VAL A 167 -2.91 8.88 9.22
CA VAL A 167 -2.45 7.50 9.50
C VAL A 167 -3.54 6.53 9.07
N GLU A 168 -3.24 5.67 8.11
CA GLU A 168 -4.18 4.66 7.62
C GLU A 168 -3.85 3.28 8.21
N LEU A 169 -4.85 2.61 8.76
CA LEU A 169 -4.73 1.24 9.24
C LEU A 169 -4.76 0.29 8.05
N LYS A 170 -3.73 -0.56 7.91
CA LYS A 170 -3.63 -1.53 6.82
C LYS A 170 -4.22 -2.88 7.20
N ALA A 171 -3.85 -3.40 8.37
CA ALA A 171 -4.37 -4.69 8.84
C ALA A 171 -4.40 -4.76 10.38
N LEU A 172 -5.41 -5.45 10.90
CA LEU A 172 -5.56 -5.80 12.32
C LEU A 172 -5.58 -7.33 12.43
N THR A 173 -4.69 -7.90 13.23
CA THR A 173 -4.64 -9.34 13.48
C THR A 173 -5.00 -9.61 14.94
N LEU A 174 -6.09 -10.36 15.15
CA LEU A 174 -6.52 -10.85 16.45
C LEU A 174 -6.01 -12.28 16.70
N PRO A 175 -5.90 -12.72 17.95
CA PRO A 175 -5.70 -14.13 18.27
C PRO A 175 -6.82 -15.00 17.70
N VAL A 176 -6.45 -16.15 17.14
CA VAL A 176 -7.38 -17.05 16.43
C VAL A 176 -8.51 -17.56 17.33
N ASP A 177 -8.23 -17.79 18.62
CA ASP A 177 -9.23 -18.28 19.58
C ASP A 177 -10.32 -17.24 19.82
N LEU A 178 -9.94 -15.98 20.03
CA LEU A 178 -10.86 -14.88 20.23
C LEU A 178 -11.69 -14.60 18.96
N GLN A 179 -11.05 -14.64 17.79
CA GLN A 179 -11.75 -14.47 16.52
C GLN A 179 -12.84 -15.54 16.31
N ARG A 180 -12.56 -16.79 16.69
CA ARG A 180 -13.54 -17.90 16.62
C ARG A 180 -14.69 -17.70 17.60
N CYS A 181 -14.40 -17.32 18.84
CA CYS A 181 -15.44 -17.03 19.85
C CYS A 181 -16.35 -15.88 19.40
N MET A 182 -15.78 -14.76 18.95
CA MET A 182 -16.54 -13.62 18.44
C MET A 182 -17.38 -13.99 17.22
N ALA A 183 -16.83 -14.78 16.29
CA ALA A 183 -17.59 -15.24 15.12
C ALA A 183 -18.79 -16.11 15.54
N SER A 184 -18.60 -17.02 16.50
CA SER A 184 -19.67 -17.85 17.05
C SER A 184 -20.75 -17.01 17.73
N GLU A 185 -20.35 -16.03 18.54
CA GLU A 185 -21.26 -15.11 19.23
C GLU A 185 -22.05 -14.23 18.24
N ALA A 186 -21.36 -13.65 17.24
CA ALA A 186 -22.00 -12.83 16.21
C ALA A 186 -23.04 -13.64 15.40
N VAL A 187 -22.74 -14.91 15.11
CA VAL A 187 -23.68 -15.83 14.46
C VAL A 187 -24.89 -16.10 15.37
N ALA A 188 -24.67 -16.31 16.67
CA ALA A 188 -25.76 -16.53 17.62
C ALA A 188 -26.69 -15.31 17.72
N ILE A 189 -26.14 -14.10 17.83
CA ILE A 189 -26.91 -12.84 17.86
C ILE A 189 -27.71 -12.67 16.57
N ARG A 190 -27.07 -12.87 15.41
CA ARG A 190 -27.77 -12.78 14.11
C ARG A 190 -28.87 -13.83 13.98
N ARG A 191 -28.64 -15.06 14.46
CA ARG A 191 -29.65 -16.13 14.43
C ARG A 191 -30.82 -15.82 15.35
N ALA A 192 -30.56 -15.30 16.54
CA ALA A 192 -31.60 -14.85 17.45
C ALA A 192 -32.44 -13.72 16.81
N GLY A 193 -31.80 -12.72 16.19
CA GLY A 193 -32.48 -11.66 15.45
C GLY A 193 -33.32 -12.19 14.29
N ALA A 194 -32.77 -13.13 13.50
CA ALA A 194 -33.50 -13.77 12.41
C ALA A 194 -34.74 -14.53 12.89
N ASN A 195 -34.64 -15.24 14.01
CA ASN A 195 -35.77 -15.97 14.60
C ASN A 195 -36.88 -15.01 15.08
N VAL A 196 -36.52 -13.87 15.69
CA VAL A 196 -37.50 -12.86 16.11
C VAL A 196 -38.21 -12.25 14.89
N ILE A 197 -37.46 -11.94 13.83
CA ILE A 197 -38.03 -11.43 12.57
C ILE A 197 -38.94 -12.46 11.93
N ALA A 198 -38.54 -13.73 11.89
CA ALA A 198 -39.36 -14.82 11.37
C ALA A 198 -40.66 -14.99 12.16
N ALA A 199 -40.59 -15.02 13.50
CA ALA A 199 -41.77 -15.13 14.35
C ALA A 199 -42.74 -13.94 14.16
N ASN A 200 -42.22 -12.72 14.08
CA ASN A 200 -43.04 -11.53 13.79
C ASN A 200 -43.65 -11.59 12.38
N GLY A 201 -42.88 -12.10 11.42
CA GLY A 201 -43.35 -12.38 10.06
C GLY A 201 -44.51 -13.38 10.05
N GLU A 202 -44.40 -14.46 10.81
CA GLU A 202 -45.47 -15.48 10.95
C GLU A 202 -46.75 -14.89 11.56
N VAL A 203 -46.63 -14.04 12.58
CA VAL A 203 -47.80 -13.35 13.17
C VAL A 203 -48.48 -12.45 12.12
N SER A 204 -47.70 -11.66 11.38
CA SER A 204 -48.22 -10.80 10.32
C SER A 204 -48.90 -11.61 9.19
N VAL A 205 -48.27 -12.70 8.75
CA VAL A 205 -48.82 -13.63 7.75
C VAL A 205 -50.11 -14.28 8.25
N SER A 206 -50.15 -14.72 9.51
CA SER A 206 -51.34 -15.33 10.12
C SER A 206 -52.51 -14.36 10.13
N HIS A 207 -52.27 -13.10 10.51
CA HIS A 207 -53.30 -12.07 10.48
C HIS A 207 -53.82 -11.81 9.06
N ALA A 208 -52.93 -11.74 8.07
CA ALA A 208 -53.32 -11.61 6.67
C ALA A 208 -54.14 -12.81 6.17
N LEU A 209 -53.79 -14.04 6.59
CA LEU A 209 -54.52 -15.26 6.25
C LEU A 209 -55.90 -15.31 6.89
N VAL A 210 -56.06 -14.90 8.15
CA VAL A 210 -57.37 -14.81 8.81
C VAL A 210 -58.28 -13.83 8.07
N LYS A 211 -57.75 -12.65 7.69
CA LYS A 211 -58.50 -11.67 6.90
C LYS A 211 -58.90 -12.22 5.52
N ALA A 212 -58.01 -12.97 4.87
CA ALA A 212 -58.33 -13.64 3.61
C ALA A 212 -59.40 -14.73 3.79
N ALA A 213 -59.32 -15.53 4.85
CA ALA A 213 -60.30 -16.57 5.16
C ALA A 213 -61.70 -15.99 5.36
N SER A 214 -61.84 -14.90 6.13
CA SER A 214 -63.13 -14.22 6.30
C SER A 214 -63.71 -13.68 4.99
N THR A 215 -62.86 -13.31 4.02
CA THR A 215 -63.35 -12.89 2.68
C THR A 215 -63.77 -14.06 1.80
N PHE A 216 -63.27 -15.28 2.05
CA PHE A 216 -63.69 -16.48 1.33
C PHE A 216 -64.89 -17.18 1.96
N GLU A 217 -65.21 -16.86 3.22
CA GLU A 217 -66.35 -17.41 3.94
C GLU A 217 -67.66 -17.10 3.20
N GLY A 218 -68.36 -18.15 2.76
CA GLY A 218 -69.60 -18.06 1.98
C GLY A 218 -69.46 -18.11 0.45
N ASN A 219 -68.25 -18.07 -0.11
CA ASN A 219 -68.04 -18.15 -1.57
C ASN A 219 -67.23 -19.40 -1.98
N THR A 220 -67.94 -20.49 -2.28
CA THR A 220 -67.36 -21.78 -2.69
C THR A 220 -66.62 -21.71 -4.04
N VAL A 221 -67.02 -20.80 -4.94
CA VAL A 221 -66.36 -20.62 -6.26
C VAL A 221 -64.97 -19.98 -6.10
N ALA A 222 -64.82 -19.03 -5.18
CA ALA A 222 -63.53 -18.40 -4.91
C ALA A 222 -62.50 -19.40 -4.33
N LEU A 223 -62.94 -20.31 -3.45
CA LEU A 223 -62.11 -21.39 -2.92
C LEU A 223 -61.65 -22.36 -4.02
N GLN A 224 -62.55 -22.72 -4.94
CA GLN A 224 -62.22 -23.58 -6.09
C GLN A 224 -61.20 -22.91 -7.03
N LEU A 225 -61.33 -21.62 -7.33
CA LEU A 225 -60.37 -20.90 -8.17
C LEU A 225 -58.98 -20.80 -7.50
N ARG A 226 -58.93 -20.54 -6.18
CA ARG A 226 -57.67 -20.51 -5.43
C ARG A 226 -57.01 -21.89 -5.34
N PHE A 227 -57.81 -22.95 -5.24
CA PHE A 227 -57.33 -24.33 -5.34
C PHE A 227 -56.69 -24.61 -6.71
N LEU A 228 -57.36 -24.24 -7.81
CA LEU A 228 -56.80 -24.38 -9.16
C LEU A 228 -55.52 -23.55 -9.37
N GLN A 229 -55.44 -22.33 -8.83
CA GLN A 229 -54.22 -21.51 -8.88
C GLN A 229 -53.06 -22.13 -8.08
N SER A 230 -53.35 -22.76 -6.94
CA SER A 230 -52.34 -23.46 -6.13
C SER A 230 -51.78 -24.67 -6.90
N LEU A 231 -52.65 -25.43 -7.58
CA LEU A 231 -52.25 -26.55 -8.44
C LEU A 231 -51.38 -26.10 -9.63
N LEU A 232 -51.72 -24.96 -10.25
CA LEU A 232 -50.90 -24.37 -11.32
C LEU A 232 -49.50 -23.96 -10.80
N SER A 233 -49.43 -23.39 -9.60
CA SER A 233 -48.16 -22.98 -8.98
C SER A 233 -47.27 -24.16 -8.59
N MET A 234 -47.86 -25.31 -8.22
CA MET A 234 -47.13 -26.53 -7.84
C MET A 234 -46.56 -27.33 -9.03
N LYS A 235 -47.08 -27.12 -10.25
CA LYS A 235 -46.70 -27.87 -11.46
C LYS A 235 -45.23 -27.68 -11.89
N SER A 236 -44.53 -26.70 -11.31
CA SER A 236 -43.13 -26.37 -11.63
C SER A 236 -42.10 -27.29 -10.94
N SER A 237 -42.45 -27.96 -9.84
CA SER A 237 -41.49 -28.83 -9.12
C SER A 237 -41.56 -30.28 -9.62
N ALA A 238 -40.48 -30.76 -10.23
CA ALA A 238 -40.41 -32.09 -10.82
C ALA A 238 -40.60 -33.19 -9.76
N ARG A 239 -41.71 -33.94 -9.88
CA ARG A 239 -42.30 -34.93 -8.94
C ARG A 239 -43.06 -34.32 -7.75
N SER A 240 -44.37 -34.15 -7.91
CA SER A 240 -45.31 -34.02 -6.80
C SER A 240 -46.43 -35.06 -6.92
N VAL A 241 -46.68 -35.82 -5.84
CA VAL A 241 -47.88 -36.64 -5.69
C VAL A 241 -49.00 -35.69 -5.29
N VAL A 242 -49.99 -35.50 -6.16
CA VAL A 242 -51.14 -34.64 -5.88
C VAL A 242 -52.20 -35.49 -5.17
N VAL A 243 -52.35 -35.29 -3.86
CA VAL A 243 -53.44 -35.89 -3.08
C VAL A 243 -54.67 -35.00 -3.24
N PHE A 244 -55.73 -35.54 -3.84
CA PHE A 244 -57.00 -34.84 -4.04
C PHE A 244 -57.96 -35.17 -2.90
N PRO A 245 -58.23 -34.25 -1.96
CA PRO A 245 -59.30 -34.46 -0.99
C PRO A 245 -60.64 -34.28 -1.71
N VAL A 246 -61.34 -35.38 -1.97
CA VAL A 246 -62.74 -35.32 -2.42
C VAL A 246 -63.60 -34.89 -1.23
N PRO A 247 -64.49 -33.90 -1.36
CA PRO A 247 -65.42 -33.55 -0.30
C PRO A 247 -66.32 -34.74 0.07
N THR A 248 -66.53 -34.94 1.37
CA THR A 248 -67.29 -36.08 1.94
C THR A 248 -68.74 -36.18 1.44
N GLU A 249 -69.30 -35.07 0.96
CA GLU A 249 -70.64 -35.00 0.35
C GLU A 249 -70.78 -35.90 -0.90
N VAL A 250 -69.68 -36.15 -1.63
CA VAL A 250 -69.71 -36.95 -2.88
C VAL A 250 -69.37 -38.41 -2.61
N SER A 251 -68.67 -38.72 -1.52
CA SER A 251 -68.35 -40.11 -1.15
C SER A 251 -69.58 -40.89 -0.70
N ASP A 252 -70.53 -40.24 -0.01
CA ASP A 252 -71.74 -40.90 0.49
C ASP A 252 -72.69 -41.34 -0.65
N VAL A 253 -72.66 -40.64 -1.78
CA VAL A 253 -73.42 -40.99 -3.00
C VAL A 253 -72.85 -42.25 -3.69
N THR A 254 -71.54 -42.49 -3.56
CA THR A 254 -70.89 -43.66 -4.17
C THR A 254 -70.99 -44.93 -3.32
N VAL A 255 -71.14 -44.82 -2.01
CA VAL A 255 -71.30 -45.99 -1.12
C VAL A 255 -72.76 -46.49 -1.11
N SER A 256 -73.73 -45.59 -1.32
CA SER A 256 -75.17 -45.92 -1.36
C SER A 256 -75.65 -46.52 -2.70
N SER A 257 -74.78 -46.59 -3.72
CA SER A 257 -75.11 -47.08 -5.07
C SER A 257 -74.40 -48.38 -5.46
N LEU A 258 -73.77 -49.09 -4.52
CA LEU A 258 -73.30 -50.45 -4.72
C LEU A 258 -74.38 -51.46 -4.26
N PRO A 259 -74.79 -52.44 -5.09
CA PRO A 259 -75.69 -53.51 -4.69
C PRO A 259 -75.07 -54.44 -3.64
#